data_AF-X6MV31-F1
#
_entry.id   AF-X6MV31-F1
#
_cell.length_a   1.000
_cell.length_b   1.000
_cell.length_c   1.000
_cell.angle_alpha   90.00
_cell.angle_beta   90.00
_cell.angle_gamma   90.00
#
_symmetry.space_group_name_H-M   'P 1'
#
loop_
_entity.id
_entity.type
_entity.pdbx_description
1 polymer ?
#
loop_
_entity_poly.entity_id
_entity_poly.type
_entity_poly.pdbx_seq_one_letter_code
_entity_poly.pdbx_strand_id
1 'polypeptide(L)'
;KLPPDKVQHLIPCAPTDGELEMVRAYVKAGGDVSKLSGAEKFFVKLMDLVSVKQMLKLWLLKSQFEPRVNHIRERIQLVENALQKLRTSENLRQMLEVILAVGNFLNYGTARGNAYGFHLDPALDMIDGLKANDKSMSLLVFVIEQMHTACPDALKWIDEFELLADASKGIYIY
;
A
#
# COMPACT_ATOMS: atom_id res chain seq x y z
N LYS A 1 -22.60 -14.57 15.41
CA LYS A 1 -21.15 -14.85 15.20
C LYS A 1 -20.36 -13.82 16.01
N LEU A 2 -19.28 -14.21 16.71
CA LEU A 2 -18.43 -13.24 17.40
C LEU A 2 -17.69 -12.36 16.37
N PRO A 3 -17.59 -11.04 16.61
CA PRO A 3 -16.76 -10.13 15.83
C PRO A 3 -15.25 -10.49 15.85
N PRO A 4 -14.48 -10.22 14.78
CA PRO A 4 -13.04 -10.55 14.71
C PRO A 4 -12.21 -9.94 15.84
N ASP A 5 -12.51 -8.70 16.24
CA ASP A 5 -11.87 -8.00 17.37
C ASP A 5 -12.08 -8.76 18.69
N LYS A 6 -13.31 -9.23 18.93
CA LYS A 6 -13.62 -10.05 20.11
C LYS A 6 -12.89 -11.39 20.08
N VAL A 7 -12.82 -12.05 18.92
CA VAL A 7 -12.04 -13.30 18.76
C VAL A 7 -10.56 -13.04 19.04
N GLN A 8 -10.01 -11.93 18.57
CA GLN A 8 -8.61 -11.55 18.80
C GLN A 8 -8.29 -11.35 20.29
N HIS A 9 -9.20 -10.74 21.04
CA HIS A 9 -9.06 -10.60 22.50
C HIS A 9 -9.19 -11.93 23.27
N LEU A 10 -9.87 -12.94 22.71
CA LEU A 10 -10.04 -14.25 23.34
C LEU A 10 -8.82 -15.17 23.16
N ILE A 11 -8.03 -15.00 22.10
CA ILE A 11 -6.83 -15.82 21.84
C ILE A 11 -5.83 -15.84 23.01
N PRO A 12 -5.45 -14.71 23.64
CA PRO A 12 -4.53 -14.72 24.79
C PRO A 12 -5.18 -15.30 26.05
N CYS A 13 -6.51 -15.26 26.16
CA CYS A 13 -7.27 -15.81 27.30
C CYS A 13 -7.65 -17.28 27.10
N ALA A 14 -7.29 -17.90 25.97
CA ALA A 14 -7.62 -19.28 25.70
C ALA A 14 -6.88 -20.21 26.68
N PRO A 15 -7.58 -21.21 27.25
CA PRO A 15 -6.95 -22.15 28.16
C PRO A 15 -5.83 -22.93 27.47
N THR A 16 -4.80 -23.26 28.25
CA THR A 16 -3.78 -24.23 27.86
C THR A 16 -4.32 -25.65 27.92
N ASP A 17 -3.69 -26.57 27.19
CA ASP A 17 -4.09 -27.99 27.21
C ASP A 17 -3.94 -28.58 28.62
N GLY A 18 -2.95 -28.12 29.41
CA GLY A 18 -2.77 -28.51 30.81
C GLY A 18 -3.92 -28.05 31.72
N GLU A 19 -4.39 -26.81 31.57
CA GLU A 19 -5.55 -26.31 32.33
C GLU A 19 -6.84 -27.06 32.00
N LEU A 20 -7.05 -27.38 30.72
CA LEU A 20 -8.20 -28.20 30.31
C LEU A 20 -8.11 -29.61 30.87
N GLU A 21 -6.92 -30.21 30.93
CA GLU A 21 -6.74 -31.56 31.48
C GLU A 21 -6.96 -31.62 32.99
N MET A 22 -6.52 -30.60 33.74
CA MET A 22 -6.80 -30.50 35.17
C MET A 22 -8.32 -30.45 35.45
N VAL A 23 -9.05 -29.61 34.70
CA VAL A 23 -10.51 -29.49 34.83
C VAL A 23 -11.20 -30.80 34.41
N ARG A 24 -10.71 -31.45 33.34
CA ARG A 24 -11.22 -32.75 32.89
C ARG A 24 -11.04 -33.82 33.98
N ALA A 25 -9.86 -33.90 34.59
CA ALA A 25 -9.57 -34.86 35.66
C ALA A 25 -10.48 -34.64 36.88
N TYR A 26 -10.70 -33.38 37.28
CA TYR A 26 -11.60 -33.03 38.38
C TYR A 26 -13.04 -33.51 38.13
N VAL A 27 -13.59 -33.22 36.94
CA VAL A 27 -14.95 -33.66 36.57
C VAL A 27 -15.04 -35.18 36.51
N LYS A 28 -14.04 -35.86 35.91
CA LYS A 28 -14.00 -37.32 35.79
C LYS A 28 -13.92 -38.02 37.15
N ALA A 29 -13.29 -37.40 38.15
CA ALA A 29 -13.24 -37.91 39.52
C ALA A 29 -14.54 -37.70 40.32
N GLY A 30 -15.60 -37.15 39.70
CA GLY A 30 -16.87 -36.86 40.38
C GLY A 30 -16.89 -35.53 41.14
N GLY A 31 -15.99 -34.60 40.81
CA GLY A 31 -15.92 -33.27 41.41
C GLY A 31 -17.19 -32.43 41.18
N ASP A 32 -17.54 -31.62 42.17
CA ASP A 32 -18.71 -30.74 42.14
C ASP A 32 -18.43 -29.44 41.36
N VAL A 33 -18.92 -29.38 40.12
CA VAL A 33 -18.78 -28.23 39.22
C VAL A 33 -19.33 -26.93 39.82
N SER A 34 -20.27 -26.98 40.78
CA SER A 34 -20.81 -25.77 41.40
C SER A 34 -19.76 -24.99 42.21
N LYS A 35 -18.73 -25.68 42.71
CA LYS A 35 -17.64 -25.12 43.52
C LYS A 35 -16.52 -24.48 42.69
N LEU A 36 -16.51 -24.70 41.37
CA LEU A 36 -15.54 -24.11 40.47
C LEU A 36 -15.79 -22.60 40.30
N SER A 37 -14.70 -21.85 40.08
CA SER A 37 -14.74 -20.44 39.70
C SER A 37 -15.42 -20.24 38.35
N GLY A 38 -15.77 -18.99 38.01
CA GLY A 38 -16.36 -18.67 36.70
C GLY A 38 -15.47 -19.07 35.52
N ALA A 39 -14.15 -18.90 35.65
CA ALA A 39 -13.18 -19.27 34.61
C ALA A 39 -13.09 -20.80 34.45
N GLU A 40 -13.02 -21.56 35.54
CA GLU A 40 -12.99 -23.02 35.49
C GLU A 40 -14.29 -23.61 34.96
N LYS A 41 -15.45 -23.03 35.33
CA LYS A 41 -16.75 -23.40 34.74
C LYS A 41 -16.77 -23.17 33.23
N PHE A 42 -16.12 -22.11 32.74
CA PHE A 42 -15.96 -21.89 31.31
C PHE A 42 -15.03 -22.94 30.67
N PHE A 43 -13.94 -23.33 31.34
CA PHE A 43 -13.07 -24.41 30.87
C PHE A 43 -13.77 -25.77 30.82
N VAL A 44 -14.67 -26.09 31.77
CA VAL A 44 -15.53 -27.28 31.69
C VAL A 44 -16.36 -27.31 30.40
N LYS A 45 -16.79 -26.15 29.89
CA LYS A 45 -17.51 -26.07 28.61
C LYS A 45 -16.61 -26.20 27.38
N LEU A 46 -15.31 -25.97 27.55
CA LEU A 46 -14.31 -26.01 26.48
C LEU A 46 -13.49 -27.31 26.45
N MET A 47 -13.50 -28.09 27.53
CA MET A 47 -12.59 -29.24 27.68
C MET A 47 -12.74 -30.27 26.56
N ASP A 48 -13.91 -30.44 25.97
CA ASP A 48 -14.11 -31.39 24.87
C ASP A 48 -13.71 -30.84 23.49
N LEU A 49 -13.31 -29.57 23.41
CA LEU A 49 -12.78 -28.97 22.20
C LEU A 49 -11.28 -29.24 22.08
N VAL A 50 -10.87 -29.67 20.89
CA VAL A 50 -9.45 -29.85 20.57
C VAL A 50 -8.80 -28.49 20.34
N SER A 51 -7.78 -28.16 21.13
CA SER A 51 -6.90 -27.00 20.95
C SER A 51 -7.66 -25.69 20.71
N VAL A 52 -8.44 -25.24 21.72
CA VAL A 52 -9.29 -24.03 21.69
C VAL A 52 -8.57 -22.81 21.10
N LYS A 53 -7.31 -22.60 21.48
CA LYS A 53 -6.48 -21.49 20.97
C LYS A 53 -6.27 -21.57 19.45
N GLN A 54 -6.08 -22.76 18.89
CA GLN A 54 -5.94 -22.95 17.45
C GLN A 54 -7.27 -22.72 16.72
N MET A 55 -8.40 -23.19 17.29
CA MET A 55 -9.72 -22.92 16.74
C MET A 55 -10.01 -21.41 16.65
N LEU A 56 -9.69 -20.64 17.70
CA LEU A 56 -9.84 -19.19 17.71
C LEU A 56 -8.95 -18.50 16.65
N LYS A 57 -7.70 -18.97 16.48
CA LYS A 57 -6.81 -18.47 15.42
C LYS A 57 -7.35 -18.75 14.02
N LEU A 58 -7.87 -19.95 13.77
CA LEU A 58 -8.46 -20.33 12.48
C LEU A 58 -9.74 -19.54 12.22
N TRP A 59 -10.55 -19.30 13.25
CA TRP A 59 -11.72 -18.44 13.13
C TRP A 59 -11.32 -17.00 12.77
N LEU A 60 -10.34 -16.43 13.47
CA LEU A 60 -9.82 -15.11 13.16
C LEU A 60 -9.30 -15.04 11.71
N LEU A 61 -8.48 -16.02 11.30
CA LEU A 61 -7.97 -16.12 9.93
C LEU A 61 -9.13 -16.15 8.93
N LYS A 62 -10.10 -17.04 9.09
CA LYS A 62 -11.25 -17.16 8.19
C LYS A 62 -12.03 -15.84 8.08
N SER A 63 -12.15 -15.10 9.17
CA SER A 63 -12.87 -13.82 9.19
C SER A 63 -12.10 -12.68 8.50
N GLN A 64 -10.76 -12.73 8.51
CA GLN A 64 -9.90 -11.68 7.95
C GLN A 64 -9.36 -12.03 6.57
N PHE A 65 -9.49 -13.27 6.11
CA PHE A 65 -8.91 -13.75 4.86
C PHE A 65 -9.43 -12.98 3.64
N GLU A 66 -10.75 -13.01 3.41
CA GLU A 66 -11.35 -12.33 2.25
C GLU A 66 -11.12 -10.81 2.26
N PRO A 67 -11.31 -10.08 3.38
CA PRO A 67 -10.98 -8.66 3.43
C PRO A 67 -9.51 -8.37 3.08
N ARG A 68 -8.56 -9.17 3.58
CA ARG A 68 -7.14 -9.00 3.28
C ARG A 68 -6.83 -9.28 1.80
N VAL A 69 -7.38 -10.35 1.24
CA VAL A 69 -7.18 -10.70 -0.18
C VAL A 69 -7.77 -9.62 -1.07
N ASN A 70 -8.97 -9.13 -0.77
CA ASN A 70 -9.61 -8.07 -1.54
C ASN A 70 -8.81 -6.77 -1.46
N HIS A 71 -8.33 -6.40 -0.28
CA HIS A 71 -7.47 -5.24 -0.11
C HIS A 71 -6.20 -5.34 -0.97
N ILE A 72 -5.51 -6.48 -0.97
CA ILE A 72 -4.32 -6.70 -1.81
C ILE A 72 -4.69 -6.60 -3.30
N ARG A 73 -5.81 -7.20 -3.72
CA ARG A 73 -6.26 -7.17 -5.11
C ARG A 73 -6.57 -5.74 -5.58
N GLU A 74 -7.25 -4.94 -4.77
CA GLU A 74 -7.53 -3.53 -5.05
C GLU A 74 -6.23 -2.72 -5.21
N ARG A 75 -5.23 -2.99 -4.36
CA ARG A 75 -3.92 -2.33 -4.44
C ARG A 75 -3.17 -2.69 -5.72
N ILE A 76 -3.19 -3.95 -6.13
CA ILE A 76 -2.58 -4.40 -7.39
C ILE A 76 -3.28 -3.71 -8.57
N GLN A 77 -4.61 -3.73 -8.61
CA GLN A 77 -5.39 -3.10 -9.68
C GLN A 77 -5.11 -1.60 -9.78
N LEU A 78 -4.96 -0.91 -8.63
CA LEU A 78 -4.60 0.50 -8.59
C LEU A 78 -3.24 0.76 -9.25
N VAL A 79 -2.23 -0.06 -8.93
CA VAL A 79 -0.88 0.05 -9.52
C VAL A 79 -0.93 -0.24 -11.03
N GLU A 80 -1.61 -1.30 -11.45
CA GLU A 80 -1.76 -1.64 -12.87
C GLU A 80 -2.42 -0.51 -13.66
N ASN A 81 -3.50 0.07 -13.13
CA ASN A 81 -4.20 1.19 -13.75
C ASN A 81 -3.29 2.42 -13.86
N ALA A 82 -2.51 2.72 -12.81
CA ALA A 82 -1.60 3.85 -12.80
C ALA A 82 -0.44 3.66 -13.80
N LEU A 83 0.13 2.45 -13.89
CA LEU A 83 1.16 2.10 -14.87
C LEU A 83 0.62 2.17 -16.30
N GLN A 84 -0.61 1.70 -16.53
CA GLN A 84 -1.23 1.79 -17.84
C GLN A 84 -1.43 3.24 -18.26
N LYS A 85 -1.94 4.10 -17.37
CA LYS A 85 -2.07 5.54 -17.62
C LYS A 85 -0.72 6.19 -17.92
N LEU A 86 0.33 5.85 -17.16
CA LEU A 86 1.69 6.35 -17.41
C LEU A 86 2.18 5.99 -18.81
N ARG A 87 1.95 4.74 -19.21
CA ARG A 87 2.42 4.20 -20.49
C ARG A 87 1.67 4.78 -21.68
N THR A 88 0.39 5.12 -21.54
CA THR A 88 -0.45 5.59 -22.65
C THR A 88 -0.74 7.08 -22.63
N SER A 89 -0.22 7.83 -21.66
CA SER A 89 -0.45 9.28 -21.58
C SER A 89 0.31 9.99 -22.70
N GLU A 90 -0.45 10.43 -23.69
CA GLU A 90 0.01 11.27 -24.79
C GLU A 90 0.49 12.64 -24.31
N ASN A 91 -0.22 13.19 -23.33
CA ASN A 91 0.09 14.48 -22.70
C ASN A 91 1.45 14.42 -21.98
N LEU A 92 1.71 13.35 -21.21
CA LEU A 92 3.02 13.14 -20.59
C LEU A 92 4.13 12.96 -21.63
N ARG A 93 3.87 12.18 -22.69
CA ARG A 93 4.84 12.01 -23.78
C ARG A 93 5.23 13.35 -24.40
N GLN A 94 4.24 14.19 -24.70
CA GLN A 94 4.48 15.51 -25.28
C GLN A 94 5.27 16.43 -24.34
N MET A 95 4.99 16.39 -23.03
CA MET A 95 5.80 17.09 -22.01
C MET A 95 7.27 16.63 -22.04
N LEU A 96 7.51 15.31 -22.05
CA LEU A 96 8.87 14.76 -22.09
C LEU A 96 9.61 15.11 -23.39
N GLU A 97 8.91 15.19 -24.52
CA GLU A 97 9.47 15.65 -25.80
C GLU A 97 9.90 17.12 -25.76
N VAL A 98 9.10 18.00 -25.16
CA VAL A 98 9.45 19.42 -24.97
C VAL A 98 10.68 19.54 -24.08
N ILE A 99 10.73 18.80 -22.96
CA ILE A 99 11.91 18.77 -22.07
C ILE A 99 13.14 18.29 -22.85
N LEU A 100 13.03 17.23 -23.63
CA LEU A 100 14.14 16.71 -24.45
C LEU A 100 14.61 17.74 -25.48
N ALA A 101 13.69 18.41 -26.17
CA ALA A 101 14.01 19.44 -27.16
C ALA A 101 14.75 20.63 -26.53
N VAL A 102 14.27 21.13 -25.38
CA VAL A 102 14.92 22.20 -24.63
C VAL A 102 16.29 21.75 -24.12
N GLY A 103 16.41 20.55 -23.56
CA GLY A 103 17.68 19.98 -23.12
C GLY A 103 18.69 19.84 -24.26
N ASN A 104 18.26 19.38 -25.43
CA ASN A 104 19.11 19.25 -26.62
C ASN A 104 19.56 20.61 -27.16
N PHE A 105 18.69 21.61 -27.14
CA PHE A 105 19.04 22.98 -27.52
C PHE A 105 20.09 23.57 -26.57
N LEU A 106 19.87 23.46 -25.26
CA LEU A 106 20.80 23.99 -24.24
C LEU A 106 22.15 23.28 -24.24
N ASN A 107 22.18 21.98 -24.57
CA ASN A 107 23.41 21.18 -24.62
C ASN A 107 24.02 21.09 -26.03
N TYR A 108 23.58 21.93 -26.98
CA TYR A 108 24.12 21.93 -28.34
C TYR A 108 25.65 22.12 -28.35
N GLY A 109 26.35 21.29 -29.12
CA GLY A 109 27.82 21.31 -29.20
C GLY A 109 28.54 20.65 -28.02
N THR A 110 27.82 20.08 -27.05
CA THR A 110 28.40 19.30 -25.94
C THR A 110 28.17 17.80 -26.14
N ALA A 111 28.86 16.97 -25.34
CA ALA A 111 28.63 15.52 -25.32
C ALA A 111 27.22 15.10 -24.84
N ARG A 112 26.43 16.03 -24.30
CA ARG A 112 25.05 15.81 -23.84
C ARG A 112 23.99 16.32 -24.82
N GLY A 113 24.39 16.90 -25.94
CA GLY A 113 23.48 17.34 -27.00
C GLY A 113 23.03 16.18 -27.89
N ASN A 114 21.96 16.42 -28.66
CA ASN A 114 21.40 15.46 -29.62
C ASN A 114 21.05 14.09 -29.01
N ALA A 115 20.58 14.09 -27.76
CA ALA A 115 20.11 12.91 -27.05
C ALA A 115 18.76 12.44 -27.60
N TYR A 116 18.54 11.11 -27.55
CA TYR A 116 17.26 10.48 -27.90
C TYR A 116 16.30 10.35 -26.70
N GLY A 117 16.79 10.62 -25.49
CA GLY A 117 16.05 10.49 -24.25
C GLY A 117 16.92 10.83 -23.05
N PHE A 118 16.32 10.80 -21.86
CA PHE A 118 16.99 11.11 -20.60
C PHE A 118 16.46 10.23 -19.47
N HIS A 119 17.26 10.08 -18.40
CA HIS A 119 16.79 9.47 -17.16
C HIS A 119 15.96 10.46 -16.35
N LEU A 120 14.79 10.05 -15.88
CA LEU A 120 13.84 10.94 -15.19
C LEU A 120 14.41 11.52 -13.90
N ASP A 121 14.92 10.69 -12.97
CA ASP A 121 15.35 11.18 -11.65
C ASP A 121 16.42 12.30 -11.75
N PRO A 122 17.53 12.11 -12.50
CA PRO A 122 18.53 13.17 -12.61
C PRO A 122 18.04 14.39 -13.41
N ALA A 123 17.12 14.20 -14.36
CA ALA A 123 16.59 15.29 -15.16
C ALA A 123 15.65 16.19 -14.33
N LEU A 124 14.81 15.60 -13.47
CA LEU A 124 13.91 16.36 -12.60
C LEU A 124 14.69 17.25 -11.63
N ASP A 125 15.72 16.70 -10.97
CA ASP A 125 16.60 17.48 -10.08
C ASP A 125 17.31 18.62 -10.83
N MET A 126 17.75 18.37 -12.07
CA MET A 126 18.43 19.36 -12.89
C MET A 126 17.49 20.48 -13.38
N ILE A 127 16.28 20.14 -13.81
CA ILE A 127 15.30 21.08 -14.34
C ILE A 127 14.76 22.02 -13.25
N ASP A 128 14.61 21.51 -12.02
CA ASP A 128 14.23 22.33 -10.87
C ASP A 128 15.38 23.27 -10.42
N GLY A 129 16.61 22.76 -10.42
CA GLY A 129 17.80 23.51 -9.98
C GLY A 129 18.33 24.55 -10.98
N LEU A 130 18.10 24.38 -12.29
CA LEU A 130 18.62 25.28 -13.32
C LEU A 130 17.79 26.57 -13.37
N LYS A 131 18.44 27.73 -13.22
CA LYS A 131 17.79 29.05 -13.27
C LYS A 131 18.34 29.90 -14.41
N ALA A 132 17.51 30.83 -14.88
CA ALA A 132 17.94 31.90 -15.78
C ALA A 132 19.09 32.71 -15.15
N ASN A 133 19.90 33.38 -15.98
CA ASN A 133 21.07 34.15 -15.52
C ASN A 133 20.71 35.27 -14.53
N ASP A 134 19.53 35.87 -14.70
CA ASP A 134 18.97 36.89 -13.81
C ASP A 134 18.24 36.30 -12.59
N LYS A 135 18.18 34.97 -12.48
CA LYS A 135 17.48 34.19 -11.45
C LYS A 135 15.97 34.44 -11.38
N SER A 136 15.37 35.00 -12.44
CA SER A 136 13.94 35.33 -12.47
C SER A 136 13.03 34.10 -12.54
N MET A 137 13.48 33.04 -13.22
CA MET A 137 12.74 31.80 -13.41
C MET A 137 13.65 30.56 -13.41
N SER A 138 13.09 29.40 -13.07
CA SER A 138 13.73 28.10 -13.28
C SER A 138 13.43 27.55 -14.68
N LEU A 139 14.21 26.56 -15.11
CA LEU A 139 13.95 25.86 -16.37
C LEU A 139 12.58 25.17 -16.35
N LEU A 140 12.16 24.64 -15.20
CA LEU A 140 10.82 24.07 -15.04
C LEU A 140 9.72 25.10 -15.33
N VAL A 141 9.81 26.28 -14.73
CA VAL A 141 8.84 27.37 -14.93
C VAL A 141 8.81 27.79 -16.40
N PHE A 142 9.98 27.96 -17.02
CA PHE A 142 10.08 28.28 -18.44
C PHE A 142 9.39 27.22 -19.31
N VAL A 143 9.66 25.93 -19.09
CA VAL A 143 9.02 24.85 -19.86
C VAL A 143 7.51 24.88 -19.70
N ILE A 144 7.00 25.08 -18.48
CA ILE A 144 5.55 25.18 -18.21
C ILE A 144 4.93 26.36 -18.95
N GLU A 145 5.56 27.54 -18.95
CA GLU A 145 5.08 28.72 -19.69
C GLU A 145 5.06 28.49 -21.21
N GLN A 146 6.10 27.85 -21.74
CA GLN A 146 6.12 27.47 -23.16
C GLN A 146 5.02 26.47 -23.49
N MET A 147 4.75 25.50 -22.62
CA MET A 147 3.66 24.54 -22.81
C MET A 147 2.28 25.17 -22.73
N HIS A 148 2.05 26.10 -21.82
CA HIS A 148 0.80 26.87 -21.78
C HIS A 148 0.52 27.63 -23.07
N THR A 149 1.56 27.97 -23.83
CA THR A 149 1.43 28.68 -25.11
C THR A 149 1.32 27.71 -26.29
N ALA A 150 2.14 26.66 -26.31
CA ALA A 150 2.30 25.77 -27.46
C ALA A 150 1.38 24.54 -27.44
N CYS A 151 1.12 23.97 -26.26
CA CYS A 151 0.35 22.74 -26.09
C CYS A 151 -0.33 22.69 -24.70
N PRO A 152 -1.36 23.53 -24.45
CA PRO A 152 -2.01 23.60 -23.14
C PRO A 152 -2.61 22.26 -22.69
N ASP A 153 -3.09 21.45 -23.65
CA ASP A 153 -3.67 20.13 -23.38
C ASP A 153 -2.66 19.16 -22.78
N ALA A 154 -1.38 19.29 -23.12
CA ALA A 154 -0.33 18.44 -22.58
C ALA A 154 -0.10 18.64 -21.08
N LEU A 155 -0.61 19.72 -20.47
CA LEU A 155 -0.58 19.95 -19.02
C LEU A 155 -1.70 19.20 -18.27
N LYS A 156 -2.72 18.69 -18.98
CA LYS A 156 -3.82 17.90 -18.40
C LYS A 156 -3.38 16.54 -17.88
N TRP A 157 -2.15 16.11 -18.21
CA TRP A 157 -1.56 14.90 -17.64
C TRP A 157 -1.61 14.90 -16.11
N ILE A 158 -1.47 16.07 -15.45
CA ILE A 158 -1.54 16.19 -13.99
C ILE A 158 -2.83 15.59 -13.43
N ASP A 159 -3.97 15.83 -14.10
CA ASP A 159 -5.27 15.27 -13.71
C ASP A 159 -5.36 13.76 -13.98
N GLU A 160 -4.67 13.26 -15.01
CA GLU A 160 -4.62 11.84 -15.34
C GLU A 160 -3.93 11.03 -14.23
N PHE A 161 -3.03 11.67 -13.50
CA PHE A 161 -2.11 11.06 -12.55
C PHE A 161 -2.47 11.25 -11.07
N GLU A 162 -3.66 11.75 -10.74
CA GLU A 162 -4.15 11.78 -9.36
C GLU A 162 -4.09 10.39 -8.69
N LEU A 163 -4.38 9.33 -9.46
CA LEU A 163 -4.27 7.93 -9.01
C LEU A 163 -2.82 7.47 -8.73
N LEU A 164 -1.80 8.11 -9.33
CA LEU A 164 -0.40 7.76 -9.05
C LEU A 164 -0.01 8.09 -7.62
N ALA A 165 -0.53 9.17 -7.06
CA ALA A 165 -0.24 9.54 -5.67
C ALA A 165 -0.73 8.48 -4.67
N ASP A 166 -1.83 7.80 -4.98
CA ASP A 166 -2.37 6.73 -4.14
C ASP A 166 -1.72 5.37 -4.47
N ALA A 167 -1.36 5.15 -5.74
CA ALA A 167 -0.57 4.01 -6.18
C ALA A 167 0.85 4.03 -5.61
N SER A 168 1.46 5.20 -5.39
CA SER A 168 2.81 5.31 -4.83
C SER A 168 2.87 5.02 -3.33
N LYS A 169 1.83 5.40 -2.57
CA LYS A 169 1.67 5.01 -1.14
C LYS A 169 1.56 3.48 -0.98
N GLY A 170 0.97 2.86 -1.99
CA GLY A 170 1.60 1.71 -2.66
C GLY A 170 1.77 0.36 -2.00
N ILE A 171 2.73 -0.44 -2.44
CA ILE A 171 4.17 -0.28 -2.72
C ILE A 171 5.01 -0.19 -1.43
N TYR A 172 4.75 0.74 -0.51
CA TYR A 172 5.53 0.80 0.76
C TYR A 172 5.03 -0.13 1.87
N ILE A 173 4.11 -1.06 1.59
CA ILE A 173 3.56 -1.99 2.58
C ILE A 173 4.10 -3.41 2.33
N TYR A 174 5.42 -3.57 2.16
CA TYR A 174 6.15 -4.82 2.36
C TYR A 174 7.60 -4.53 2.78
#